data_AF-A0A4U3ANX7-F1
#
_entry.id   AF-A0A4U3ANX7-F1
#
_cell.length_a   1.000
_cell.length_b   1.000
_cell.length_c   1.000
_cell.angle_alpha   90.00
_cell.angle_beta   90.00
_cell.angle_gamma   90.00
#
_symmetry.space_group_name_H-M   'P 1'
#
loop_
_entity.id
_entity.type
_entity.pdbx_description
1 polymer ?
#
loop_
_entity_poly.entity_id
_entity_poly.type
_entity_poly.pdbx_seq_one_letter_code
_entity_poly.pdbx_strand_id
1 'polypeptide(L)'
;FSTISNSMLVGMNMVIVILAMVIGYVALTACLNGILGFFVTGLTIQKIFSIIFSPFAFLLGLSGSDAMYVAELMGIKITTNEFVAMMD
;
A
#
# COMPACT_ATOMS: atom_id res chain seq x y z
N PHE A 1 36.36 10.48 -1.52
CA PHE A 1 35.50 11.67 -1.69
C PHE A 1 34.61 11.57 -2.94
N SER A 2 35.13 11.33 -4.14
CA SER A 2 34.33 11.22 -5.38
C SER A 2 33.23 10.13 -5.35
N THR A 3 33.48 8.97 -4.75
CA THR A 3 32.46 7.91 -4.60
C THR A 3 31.32 8.34 -3.68
N ILE A 4 31.62 9.05 -2.59
CA ILE A 4 30.63 9.55 -1.62
C ILE A 4 29.75 10.60 -2.31
N SER A 5 30.35 11.54 -3.05
CA SER A 5 29.62 12.55 -3.81
C SER A 5 28.70 11.94 -4.87
N ASN A 6 29.15 10.92 -5.61
CA ASN A 6 28.29 10.22 -6.57
C ASN A 6 27.13 9.48 -5.88
N SER A 7 27.37 8.79 -4.76
CA SER A 7 26.32 8.12 -4.00
C SER A 7 25.29 9.11 -3.45
N MET A 8 25.71 10.31 -3.05
CA MET A 8 24.79 11.37 -2.61
C MET A 8 23.89 11.87 -3.74
N LEU A 9 24.44 12.08 -4.95
CA LEU A 9 23.66 12.50 -6.12
C LEU A 9 22.66 11.43 -6.55
N VAL A 10 23.07 10.16 -6.53
CA VAL A 10 22.20 9.02 -6.82
C VAL A 10 21.09 8.90 -5.78
N GLY A 11 21.41 9.04 -4.49
CA GLY A 11 20.42 9.04 -3.42
C GLY A 11 19.41 10.18 -3.56
N MET A 12 19.85 11.40 -3.89
CA MET A 12 18.95 12.54 -4.11
C MET A 12 17.93 12.27 -5.22
N ASN A 13 18.37 11.72 -6.36
CA ASN A 13 17.47 11.38 -7.46
C ASN A 13 16.48 10.29 -7.05
N MET A 14 16.92 9.26 -6.33
CA MET A 14 16.04 8.20 -5.84
C MET A 14 14.94 8.75 -4.92
N VAL A 15 15.29 9.64 -3.98
CA VAL A 15 14.31 10.23 -3.05
C VAL A 15 13.22 10.99 -3.80
N ILE A 16 13.60 11.81 -4.79
CA ILE A 16 12.62 12.58 -5.58
C ILE A 16 11.68 11.65 -6.35
N VAL A 17 12.21 10.59 -6.96
CA VAL A 17 11.41 9.61 -7.72
C VAL A 17 10.45 8.85 -6.80
N ILE A 18 10.91 8.39 -5.63
CA ILE A 18 10.07 7.68 -4.66
C ILE A 18 8.94 8.59 -4.17
N LEU A 19 9.22 9.85 -3.83
CA LEU A 19 8.21 10.82 -3.41
C LEU A 19 7.14 11.03 -4.48
N ALA A 20 7.54 11.25 -5.73
CA ALA A 20 6.61 11.42 -6.84
C ALA A 20 5.75 10.16 -7.06
N MET A 21 6.35 8.98 -6.98
CA MET A 21 5.65 7.70 -7.12
C MET A 21 4.60 7.51 -6.02
N VAL A 22 4.95 7.72 -4.75
CA VAL A 22 4.02 7.54 -3.62
C VAL A 22 2.82 8.48 -3.74
N ILE A 23 3.04 9.75 -4.07
CA ILE A 23 1.96 10.72 -4.30
C ILE A 23 1.03 10.24 -5.44
N GLY A 24 1.60 9.76 -6.54
CA GLY A 24 0.84 9.24 -7.68
C GLY A 24 -0.03 8.02 -7.31
N TYR A 25 0.53 7.06 -6.58
CA TYR A 25 -0.21 5.87 -6.13
C TYR A 25 -1.35 6.21 -5.16
N VAL A 26 -1.11 7.12 -4.21
CA VAL A 26 -2.15 7.59 -3.28
C VAL A 26 -3.28 8.29 -4.04
N ALA A 27 -2.96 9.17 -4.98
CA ALA A 27 -3.96 9.86 -5.80
C ALA A 27 -4.78 8.89 -6.68
N LEU A 28 -4.12 7.91 -7.31
CA LEU A 28 -4.78 6.89 -8.12
C LEU A 28 -5.72 6.03 -7.27
N THR A 29 -5.26 5.58 -6.10
CA THR A 29 -6.05 4.76 -5.18
C THR A 29 -7.25 5.54 -4.64
N ALA A 30 -7.07 6.82 -4.30
CA ALA A 30 -8.15 7.70 -3.87
C ALA A 30 -9.20 7.91 -4.98
N CYS A 31 -8.77 8.11 -6.22
CA CYS A 31 -9.66 8.23 -7.38
C CYS A 31 -10.49 6.95 -7.58
N LEU A 32 -9.85 5.79 -7.56
CA LEU A 32 -10.54 4.51 -7.71
C LEU A 32 -11.49 4.21 -6.54
N ASN A 33 -11.09 4.52 -5.31
CA ASN A 33 -11.95 4.44 -4.13
C ASN A 33 -13.16 5.38 -4.24
N GLY A 34 -12.99 6.57 -4.80
CA GLY A 34 -14.09 7.49 -5.08
C GLY A 34 -15.08 6.94 -6.11
N ILE A 35 -14.58 6.32 -7.19
CA ILE A 35 -15.40 5.65 -8.20
C ILE A 35 -16.14 4.44 -7.59
N LEU A 36 -15.45 3.57 -6.85
CA LEU A 36 -16.05 2.41 -6.21
C LEU A 36 -17.08 2.79 -5.15
N GLY A 37 -16.80 3.83 -4.37
CA GLY A 37 -17.73 4.39 -3.38
C GLY A 37 -19.02 4.94 -3.98
N PHE A 38 -18.99 5.35 -5.26
CA PHE A 38 -20.18 5.78 -5.99
C PHE A 38 -21.08 4.60 -6.41
N PHE A 39 -20.49 3.44 -6.76
CA PHE A 39 -21.24 2.23 -7.12
C PHE A 39 -21.72 1.43 -5.90
N VAL A 40 -20.88 1.32 -4.87
CA VAL A 40 -21.17 0.59 -3.63
C VAL A 40 -20.72 1.44 -2.45
N THR A 41 -21.68 1.92 -1.65
CA THR A 41 -21.41 2.78 -0.49
C THR A 41 -20.44 2.10 0.49
N GLY A 42 -19.24 2.67 0.64
CA GLY A 42 -18.23 2.20 1.60
C GLY A 42 -17.33 1.06 1.12
N LEU A 43 -17.37 0.70 -0.17
CA LEU A 43 -16.44 -0.25 -0.77
C LEU A 43 -15.16 0.46 -1.21
N THR A 44 -14.03 -0.05 -0.75
CA THR A 44 -12.70 0.45 -1.14
C THR A 44 -11.90 -0.69 -1.75
N ILE A 45 -10.90 -0.35 -2.58
CA ILE A 45 -9.97 -1.35 -3.13
C ILE A 45 -9.26 -2.09 -2.00
N GLN A 46 -8.88 -1.39 -0.92
CA GLN A 46 -8.23 -2.03 0.21
C GLN A 46 -9.09 -3.17 0.77
N LYS A 47 -10.38 -2.93 1.05
CA LYS A 47 -11.29 -3.94 1.58
C LYS A 47 -11.51 -5.14 0.64
N ILE A 48 -11.57 -4.89 -0.67
CA ILE A 48 -11.69 -5.96 -1.67
C ILE A 48 -10.48 -6.89 -1.56
N PHE A 49 -9.27 -6.33 -1.52
CA PHE A 49 -8.06 -7.11 -1.34
C PHE A 49 -7.99 -7.74 0.05
N SER A 50 -8.42 -7.06 1.12
CA SER A 50 -8.44 -7.64 2.48
C SER A 50 -9.28 -8.91 2.55
N ILE A 51 -10.46 -8.94 1.91
CA ILE A 51 -11.30 -10.15 1.86
C ILE A 51 -10.61 -11.28 1.08
N ILE A 52 -9.90 -10.95 -0.02
CA ILE A 52 -9.15 -11.92 -0.82
C ILE A 52 -7.96 -12.49 -0.02
N PHE A 53 -7.29 -11.66 0.79
CA PHE A 53 -6.14 -12.07 1.60
C PHE A 53 -6.50 -12.68 2.95
N SER A 54 -7.72 -12.48 3.44
CA SER A 54 -8.22 -13.09 4.68
C SER A 54 -8.04 -14.62 4.71
N PRO A 55 -8.48 -15.41 3.71
CA PRO A 55 -8.25 -16.85 3.71
C PRO A 55 -6.77 -17.22 3.65
N PHE A 56 -5.92 -16.43 2.96
CA PHE A 56 -4.47 -16.64 2.96
C PHE A 56 -3.86 -16.41 4.35
N ALA A 57 -4.30 -15.39 5.08
CA ALA A 57 -3.86 -15.12 6.44
C ALA A 57 -4.27 -16.24 7.42
N PHE A 58 -5.47 -16.79 7.26
CA PHE A 58 -5.89 -17.99 8.00
C PHE A 58 -5.04 -19.22 7.68
N LEU A 59 -4.67 -19.44 6.42
CA LEU A 59 -3.80 -20.55 6.01
C LEU A 59 -2.38 -20.43 6.58
N LEU A 60 -1.92 -19.21 6.90
CA LEU A 60 -0.65 -18.95 7.58
C LEU A 60 -0.70 -19.25 9.09
N GLY A 61 -1.84 -19.70 9.62
CA GLY A 61 -2.00 -20.12 11.02
C GLY A 61 -2.33 -18.98 11.99
N LEU A 62 -2.77 -17.83 11.49
CA LEU A 62 -3.16 -16.69 12.31
C LEU A 62 -4.55 -16.91 12.94
N SER A 63 -4.74 -16.41 14.17
CA SER A 63 -6.04 -16.41 14.84
C SER A 63 -7.02 -15.51 14.09
N GLY A 64 -8.34 -15.75 14.14
CA GLY A 64 -9.27 -15.10 13.21
C GLY A 64 -9.32 -13.57 13.28
N SER A 65 -9.04 -12.98 14.44
CA SER A 65 -8.88 -11.52 14.59
C SER A 65 -7.59 -11.03 13.94
N ASP A 66 -6.48 -11.74 14.14
CA ASP A 66 -5.17 -11.37 13.62
C ASP A 66 -5.07 -11.61 12.10
N ALA A 67 -5.77 -12.63 11.61
CA ALA A 67 -5.85 -12.96 10.19
C ALA A 67 -6.53 -11.82 9.41
N MET A 68 -7.59 -11.23 9.96
CA MET A 68 -8.24 -10.07 9.34
C MET A 68 -7.32 -8.84 9.35
N TYR A 69 -6.65 -8.57 10.47
CA TYR A 69 -5.72 -7.46 10.59
C TYR A 69 -4.55 -7.56 9.60
N VAL A 70 -3.91 -8.73 9.50
CA VAL A 70 -2.81 -8.97 8.56
C VAL A 70 -3.29 -8.91 7.11
N ALA A 71 -4.50 -9.39 6.82
CA ALA A 71 -5.09 -9.29 5.49
C ALA A 71 -5.40 -7.84 5.09
N GLU A 72 -5.81 -7.00 6.05
CA GLU A 72 -6.00 -5.57 5.84
C GLU A 72 -4.69 -4.88 5.47
N LEU A 73 -3.64 -5.09 6.26
CA LEU A 73 -2.30 -4.57 5.97
C LEU A 73 -1.76 -5.05 4.62
N MET A 74 -1.97 -6.32 4.27
CA MET A 74 -1.63 -6.86 2.95
C MET A 74 -2.40 -6.18 1.81
N GLY A 75 -3.71 -5.96 2.01
CA GLY A 75 -4.55 -5.27 1.04
C GLY A 75 -4.10 -3.82 0.80
N ILE A 76 -3.74 -3.11 1.86
CA ILE A 76 -3.20 -1.74 1.78
C ILE A 76 -1.83 -1.75 1.09
N LYS A 77 -0.95 -2.70 1.44
CA LYS A 77 0.41 -2.83 0.87
C LYS A 77 0.37 -3.04 -0.64
N ILE A 78 -0.53 -3.88 -1.15
CA ILE A 78 -0.63 -4.19 -2.58
C ILE A 78 -1.31 -3.08 -3.38
N THR A 79 -2.32 -2.45 -2.78
CA THR A 79 -3.09 -1.40 -3.47
C THR A 79 -2.32 -0.09 -3.56
N THR A 80 -1.58 0.25 -2.50
CA THR A 80 -0.98 1.57 -2.33
C THR A 80 0.54 1.50 -2.42
N ASN A 81 1.20 1.08 -1.33
CA ASN A 81 2.64 0.82 -1.26
C ASN A 81 2.98 0.29 0.14
N GLU A 82 4.17 -0.28 0.31
CA GLU A 82 4.77 -0.58 1.61
C GLU A 82 4.96 0.66 2.50
N PHE A 83 5.38 1.80 1.95
CA PHE A 83 5.54 3.03 2.73
C PHE A 83 4.22 3.56 3.28
N VAL A 84 3.13 3.39 2.55
CA VAL A 84 1.79 3.80 2.98
C VAL A 84 1.22 2.80 3.99
N ALA A 85 1.44 1.51 3.76
CA ALA A 85 0.98 0.46 4.69
C ALA A 85 1.68 0.50 6.05
N MET A 86 2.84 1.14 6.17
CA MET A 86 3.54 1.34 7.45
C MET A 86 3.02 2.56 8.24
N MET A 87 2.18 3.41 7.66
CA MET A 87 1.55 4.54 8.37
C MET A 87 0.28 4.13 9.13
N ASP A 88 -0.30 2.97 8.80
CA ASP A 88 -1.47 2.37 9.46
C ASP A 88 -1.00 1.36 10.52
#